data_AF-A0A7V7D7G0-F1
#
_entry.id   AF-A0A7V7D7G0-F1
#
_cell.length_a   1.000
_cell.length_b   1.000
_cell.length_c   1.000
_cell.angle_alpha   90.00
_cell.angle_beta   90.00
_cell.angle_gamma   90.00
#
_symmetry.space_group_name_H-M   'P 1'
#
loop_
_entity.id
_entity.type
_entity.pdbx_description
1 polymer ?
#
loop_
_entity_poly.entity_id
_entity_poly.type
_entity_poly.pdbx_seq_one_letter_code
_entity_poly.pdbx_strand_id
1 'polypeptide(L)' 'MALKKCKECGQEISTKSERCPHCGAPTARGVGVVGRFLLIILLAIVIFIALACIGII' A
#
# COMPACT_ATOMS: atom_id res chain seq x y z
N MET A 1 -10.39 10.00 -14.20
CA MET A 1 -9.70 8.69 -14.27
C MET A 1 -8.26 8.93 -13.84
N ALA A 2 -7.70 8.15 -12.89
CA ALA A 2 -6.32 8.37 -12.43
C ALA A 2 -5.35 7.59 -13.32
N LEU A 3 -4.87 8.24 -14.38
CA LEU A 3 -3.73 7.77 -15.16
C LEU A 3 -2.45 8.30 -14.51
N LYS A 4 -1.44 7.42 -14.36
CA LYS A 4 -0.09 7.76 -13.90
C LYS A 4 0.86 7.65 -15.09
N LYS A 5 1.88 8.49 -15.19
CA LYS A 5 2.94 8.25 -16.19
C LYS A 5 3.76 7.03 -15.82
N CYS A 6 4.04 6.18 -16.80
CA CYS A 6 5.00 5.11 -16.67
C CYS A 6 6.39 5.73 -16.47
N LYS A 7 7.13 5.27 -15.45
CA LYS A 7 8.46 5.79 -15.14
C LYS A 7 9.52 5.42 -16.18
N GLU A 8 9.27 4.37 -16.97
CA GLU A 8 10.20 3.85 -17.97
C GLU A 8 9.98 4.51 -19.35
N CYS A 9 8.74 4.51 -19.85
CA CYS A 9 8.44 4.98 -21.20
C CYS A 9 7.71 6.34 -21.27
N GLY A 10 7.31 6.92 -20.13
CA GLY A 10 6.64 8.22 -20.07
C GLY A 10 5.19 8.24 -20.56
N GLN A 11 4.68 7.12 -21.10
CA GLN A 11 3.27 6.95 -21.50
C GLN A 11 2.32 6.93 -20.30
N GLU A 12 1.09 7.36 -20.53
CA GLU A 12 0.04 7.37 -19.51
C GLU A 12 -0.52 5.96 -19.31
N ILE A 13 -0.49 5.45 -18.09
CA ILE A 13 -0.95 4.11 -17.74
C ILE A 13 -1.97 4.18 -16.60
N SER A 14 -2.87 3.20 -16.55
CA SER A 14 -3.82 3.13 -15.45
C SER A 14 -3.08 2.85 -14.13
N THR A 15 -3.48 3.55 -13.07
CA THR A 15 -2.99 3.29 -11.71
C THR A 15 -3.24 1.85 -11.24
N LYS A 16 -4.23 1.18 -11.83
CA LYS A 16 -4.55 -0.24 -11.60
C LYS A 16 -3.74 -1.23 -12.43
N SER A 17 -3.03 -0.81 -13.48
CA SER A 17 -2.20 -1.74 -14.28
C SER A 17 -1.11 -2.36 -13.40
N GLU A 18 -0.81 -3.65 -13.60
CA GLU A 18 0.33 -4.34 -12.96
C GLU A 18 1.60 -4.26 -13.81
N ARG A 19 1.42 -4.12 -15.12
CA ARG A 19 2.48 -3.88 -16.11
C ARG A 19 2.05 -2.78 -17.06
N CYS A 20 3.01 -2.03 -17.57
CA CYS A 20 2.76 -1.04 -18.60
C CYS A 20 2.43 -1.74 -19.93
N PRO A 21 1.29 -1.45 -20.58
CA PRO A 21 0.95 -2.05 -21.87
C PRO A 21 1.81 -1.54 -23.04
N HIS A 22 2.51 -0.42 -22.88
CA HIS A 22 3.33 0.18 -23.93
C HIS A 22 4.77 -0.35 -23.96
N CYS A 23 5.38 -0.57 -22.78
CA CYS A 23 6.77 -1.02 -22.69
C CYS A 23 6.95 -2.37 -21.97
N GLY A 24 5.90 -2.92 -21.36
CA GLY A 24 5.98 -4.18 -20.61
C GLY A 24 6.57 -4.07 -19.20
N ALA A 25 7.03 -2.88 -18.79
CA ALA A 25 7.67 -2.70 -17.49
C ALA A 25 6.72 -2.99 -16.31
N PRO A 26 7.19 -3.66 -15.25
CA PRO A 26 6.39 -3.89 -14.05
C PRO A 26 6.11 -2.56 -13.38
N THR A 27 4.83 -2.25 -13.20
CA THR A 27 4.45 -1.03 -12.51
C THR A 27 4.42 -1.34 -11.04
N ALA A 28 5.43 -0.87 -10.29
CA ALA A 28 5.44 -1.02 -8.84
C ALA A 28 4.15 -0.40 -8.27
N ARG A 29 3.18 -1.25 -7.89
CA ARG A 29 2.07 -0.84 -7.05
C ARG A 29 2.71 -0.51 -5.71
N GLY A 30 2.85 0.78 -5.41
CA GLY A 30 3.20 1.22 -4.08
C GLY A 30 2.22 0.57 -3.11
N VAL A 31 2.76 -0.10 -2.09
CA VAL A 31 1.98 -0.75 -1.02
C VAL A 31 0.86 0.21 -0.63
N GLY A 32 -0.38 -0.16 -0.99
CA GLY A 32 -1.52 0.73 -0.82
C GLY A 32 -1.61 1.14 0.63
N VAL A 33 -1.96 2.41 0.89
CA VAL A 33 -2.13 2.99 2.23
C VAL A 33 -2.94 2.07 3.16
N VAL A 34 -3.87 1.28 2.59
CA VAL A 34 -4.65 0.23 3.27
C VAL A 34 -3.78 -0.81 3.97
N GLY A 35 -2.73 -1.33 3.33
CA GLY A 35 -1.83 -2.34 3.92
C GLY A 35 -1.02 -1.79 5.09
N ARG A 36 -0.60 -0.52 5.02
CA ARG A 36 0.09 0.18 6.11
C ARG A 36 -0.85 0.41 7.30
N PHE A 37 -2.09 0.82 7.03
CA PHE A 37 -3.10 1.04 8.08
C PHE A 37 -3.45 -0.24 8.83
N LEU A 38 -3.62 -1.37 8.12
CA LEU A 38 -3.91 -2.66 8.74
C LEU A 38 -2.81 -3.09 9.72
N LEU A 39 -1.54 -2.90 9.36
CA LEU A 39 -0.40 -3.20 10.22
C LEU A 39 -0.37 -2.35 11.49
N ILE A 40 -0.66 -1.05 11.36
CA ILE A 40 -0.72 -0.11 12.49
C ILE A 40 -1.88 -0.47 13.42
N ILE A 41 -3.05 -0.78 12.88
CA ILE A 41 -4.22 -1.20 13.68
C ILE A 41 -3.91 -2.49 14.44
N LEU A 42 -3.28 -3.47 13.79
CA LEU A 42 -2.92 -4.75 14.41
C LEU A 42 -1.91 -4.54 15.55
N LEU A 43 -0.89 -3.70 15.34
CA LEU A 43 0.06 -3.31 16.40
C LEU A 43 -0.64 -2.58 17.55
N ALA A 44 -1.53 -1.63 17.26
CA ALA A 44 -2.26 -0.88 18.28
C ALA A 44 -3.15 -1.81 19.13
N ILE A 45 -3.83 -2.78 18.51
CA ILE A 45 -4.63 -3.79 19.21
C ILE A 45 -3.75 -4.67 20.12
N VAL A 46 -2.59 -5.14 19.62
CA VAL A 46 -1.66 -5.95 20.42
C VAL A 46 -1.14 -5.17 21.62
N ILE A 47 -0.76 -3.90 21.42
CA ILE A 47 -0.30 -3.01 22.50
C ILE A 47 -1.42 -2.79 23.52
N PHE A 48 -2.64 -2.54 23.06
CA PHE A 48 -3.79 -2.33 23.94
C PHE A 48 -4.09 -3.56 24.80
N ILE A 49 -4.09 -4.76 24.21
CA ILE A 49 -4.28 -6.02 24.94
C ILE A 49 -3.14 -6.24 25.94
N ALA A 50 -1.89 -5.97 25.55
CA ALA A 50 -0.75 -6.11 26.46
C ALA A 50 -0.88 -5.17 27.67
N LEU A 51 -1.24 -3.91 27.46
CA LEU A 51 -1.45 -2.93 28.54
C LEU A 51 -2.60 -3.34 29.47
N ALA A 52 -3.69 -3.88 28.92
CA ALA A 52 -4.80 -4.43 29.70
C ALA A 52 -4.39 -5.66 30.53
N CYS A 53 -3.61 -6.58 29.96
CA CYS A 53 -3.10 -7.75 30.67
C CYS A 53 -2.10 -7.41 31.79
N ILE A 54 -1.35 -6.31 31.65
CA ILE A 54 -0.43 -5.82 32.69
C ILE A 54 -1.20 -5.09 33.81
N GLY A 55 -2.51 -4.86 33.63
CA GLY A 55 -3.36 -4.19 34.62
C GLY A 55 -3.13 -2.68 34.71
N ILE A 56 -2.58 -2.08 33.65
CA ILE A 56 -2.34 -0.63 33.54
C ILE A 56 -3.65 0.13 33.19
N ILE A 57 -4.69 -0.59 32.76
CA ILE A 57 -6.01 -0.10 32.36
C ILE A 57 -7.09 -0.85 33.14
#